data_AF-A0A9N9XM63-F1
#
_entry.id   AF-A0A9N9XM63-F1
#
_cell.length_a   1.000
_cell.length_b   1.000
_cell.length_c   1.000
_cell.angle_alpha   90.00
_cell.angle_beta   90.00
_cell.angle_gamma   90.00
#
_symmetry.space_group_name_H-M   'P 1'
#
loop_
_entity.id
_entity.type
_entity.pdbx_description
1 polymer ?
#
loop_
_entity_poly.entity_id
_entity_poly.type
_entity_poly.pdbx_seq_one_letter_code
_entity_poly.pdbx_strand_id
1 'polypeptide(L)'
;MKSKSPTLAAIPKNEEKKTVYMVPYVILSIFPLIISFITVYDLEWEEHVSITRGTIIFFCGLLFFTCLYQALNSIFLHTNKGKVIIKVYKFSISDVYDISNKQVSAVQALFCCLTGITSVAYSCKRDVLRVSHYISEAYAWFGAAYFFYDIWSMYEVYVAKKFGNQMNGDFNRTKTLSTFSKWMSYLKNNFVIVGHHIFIGCFGFLVITYLRGGLGDCFFGFVYLMEASTPFVSIRGILSKAGLKNTGVYVLNGLMMLSVFFLCRIAMFPLVIYLYGNAVGKDFVSAVYSLPRGCLISIAILLLPQMYWFYLMVKGALKVLAGPSNNNNT
;
A
#
# COMPACT_ATOMS: atom_id res chain seq x y z
N MET A 1 25.25 -13.35 -53.28
CA MET A 1 23.82 -13.02 -53.08
C MET A 1 23.60 -12.71 -51.60
N LYS A 2 23.03 -11.53 -51.30
CA LYS A 2 22.83 -10.98 -49.95
C LYS A 2 21.90 -11.86 -49.09
N SER A 3 22.36 -12.20 -47.88
CA SER A 3 21.56 -12.79 -46.81
C SER A 3 20.48 -11.80 -46.37
N LYS A 4 19.20 -12.20 -46.45
CA LYS A 4 18.06 -11.39 -46.00
C LYS A 4 17.99 -11.42 -44.46
N SER A 5 17.98 -10.22 -43.89
CA SER A 5 17.59 -9.93 -42.50
C SER A 5 16.24 -10.59 -42.15
N PRO A 6 16.08 -11.19 -40.95
CA PRO A 6 14.78 -11.68 -40.51
C PRO A 6 13.87 -10.49 -40.19
N THR A 7 12.88 -10.31 -41.05
CA THR A 7 11.74 -9.40 -40.93
C THR A 7 11.07 -9.55 -39.56
N LEU A 8 10.77 -8.43 -38.89
CA LEU A 8 9.93 -8.39 -37.68
C LEU A 8 8.69 -9.26 -37.88
N ALA A 9 8.56 -10.33 -37.08
CA ALA A 9 7.35 -11.14 -37.05
C ALA A 9 6.16 -10.26 -36.66
N ALA A 10 5.11 -10.30 -37.48
CA ALA A 10 3.87 -9.57 -37.28
C ALA A 10 3.25 -9.95 -35.92
N ILE A 11 2.96 -8.94 -35.11
CA ILE A 11 2.21 -9.10 -33.86
C ILE A 11 0.80 -9.59 -34.22
N PRO A 12 0.31 -10.70 -33.63
CA PRO A 12 -1.01 -11.22 -33.98
C PRO A 12 -2.12 -10.22 -33.62
N LYS A 13 -3.04 -9.95 -34.56
CA LYS A 13 -4.16 -8.97 -34.47
C LYS A 13 -5.01 -9.03 -33.18
N ASN A 14 -5.01 -10.16 -32.48
CA ASN A 14 -5.74 -10.35 -31.23
C ASN A 14 -5.03 -9.71 -30.01
N GLU A 15 -3.70 -9.57 -30.07
CA GLU A 15 -2.92 -8.84 -29.08
C GLU A 15 -2.99 -7.32 -29.27
N GLU A 16 -3.17 -6.89 -30.52
CA GLU A 16 -3.41 -5.48 -30.88
C GLU A 16 -4.71 -4.97 -30.22
N LYS A 17 -5.82 -5.73 -30.33
CA LYS A 17 -7.09 -5.39 -29.65
C LYS A 17 -6.97 -5.30 -28.13
N LYS A 18 -6.17 -6.17 -27.48
CA LYS A 18 -5.99 -6.14 -26.02
C LYS A 18 -5.11 -4.99 -25.54
N THR A 19 -4.16 -4.57 -26.37
CA THR A 19 -3.31 -3.40 -26.10
C THR A 19 -4.12 -2.09 -26.19
N VAL A 20 -5.13 -2.02 -27.07
CA VAL A 20 -6.05 -0.87 -27.17
C VAL A 20 -6.81 -0.60 -25.87
N TYR A 21 -7.15 -1.62 -25.07
CA TYR A 21 -7.83 -1.43 -23.79
C TYR A 21 -6.94 -0.86 -22.67
N MET A 22 -5.61 -0.85 -22.84
CA MET A 22 -4.70 -0.24 -21.86
C MET A 22 -4.81 1.28 -21.83
N VAL A 23 -4.93 1.92 -23.00
CA VAL A 23 -4.95 3.38 -23.12
C VAL A 23 -6.12 3.99 -22.31
N PRO A 24 -7.35 3.45 -22.38
CA PRO A 24 -8.44 3.83 -21.49
C PRO A 24 -8.08 3.74 -20.00
N TYR A 25 -7.45 2.66 -19.53
CA TYR A 25 -7.12 2.52 -18.11
C TYR A 25 -6.07 3.54 -17.63
N VAL A 26 -5.08 3.86 -18.45
CA VAL A 26 -4.08 4.89 -18.12
C VAL A 26 -4.75 6.26 -18.04
N ILE A 27 -5.57 6.62 -19.02
CA ILE A 27 -6.31 7.90 -19.02
C ILE A 27 -7.25 7.98 -17.81
N LEU A 28 -7.99 6.90 -17.53
CA LEU A 28 -8.89 6.79 -16.37
C LEU A 28 -8.15 6.72 -15.03
N SER A 29 -6.83 6.52 -15.02
CA SER A 29 -6.02 6.68 -13.81
C SER A 29 -5.49 8.11 -13.62
N ILE A 30 -5.51 8.98 -14.63
CA ILE A 30 -5.03 10.36 -14.48
C ILE A 30 -6.20 11.30 -14.20
N PHE A 31 -7.31 11.13 -14.93
CA PHE A 31 -8.47 12.01 -14.83
C PHE A 31 -9.08 12.13 -13.42
N PRO A 32 -9.20 11.05 -12.61
CA PRO A 32 -9.73 11.16 -11.25
C PRO A 32 -8.84 11.96 -10.31
N LEU A 33 -7.52 12.01 -10.55
CA LEU A 33 -6.61 12.85 -9.75
C LEU A 33 -6.88 14.34 -10.02
N ILE A 34 -7.13 14.70 -11.28
CA ILE A 34 -7.47 16.08 -11.67
C ILE A 34 -8.80 16.48 -11.03
N ILE A 35 -9.82 15.63 -11.09
CA ILE A 35 -11.11 15.90 -10.43
C ILE A 35 -10.93 16.05 -8.93
N SER A 36 -10.16 15.16 -8.30
CA SER A 36 -9.89 15.22 -6.85
C SER A 36 -9.24 16.54 -6.46
N PHE A 37 -8.27 17.02 -7.26
CA PHE A 37 -7.62 18.32 -7.05
C PHE A 37 -8.61 19.48 -7.22
N ILE A 38 -9.39 19.52 -8.31
CA ILE A 38 -10.38 20.58 -8.56
C ILE A 38 -11.42 20.65 -7.43
N THR A 39 -11.80 19.49 -6.86
CA THR A 39 -12.80 19.40 -5.78
C THR A 39 -12.36 20.09 -4.48
N VAL A 40 -11.06 20.29 -4.29
CA VAL A 40 -10.47 20.86 -3.05
C VAL A 40 -9.63 22.11 -3.29
N TYR A 41 -9.47 22.55 -4.55
CA TYR A 41 -8.57 23.65 -4.91
C TYR A 41 -8.98 24.99 -4.31
N ASP A 42 -10.29 25.21 -4.14
CA ASP A 42 -10.87 26.43 -3.58
C ASP A 42 -10.96 26.44 -2.05
N LEU A 43 -10.58 25.35 -1.38
CA LEU A 43 -10.63 25.27 0.08
C LEU A 43 -9.53 26.11 0.72
N GLU A 44 -9.88 26.82 1.79
CA GLU A 44 -8.88 27.41 2.68
C GLU A 44 -8.13 26.32 3.45
N TRP A 45 -6.93 26.63 3.94
CA TRP A 45 -6.01 25.61 4.44
C TRP A 45 -6.58 24.82 5.63
N GLU A 46 -7.33 25.48 6.51
CA GLU A 46 -7.92 24.88 7.71
C GLU A 46 -9.42 24.54 7.53
N GLU A 47 -9.94 24.64 6.30
CA GLU A 47 -11.33 24.32 5.99
C GLU A 47 -11.60 22.81 5.98
N HIS A 48 -12.81 22.41 6.38
CA HIS A 48 -13.24 21.02 6.39
C HIS A 48 -13.74 20.56 5.02
N VAL A 49 -13.48 19.30 4.70
CA VAL A 49 -13.98 18.69 3.46
C VAL A 49 -15.43 18.25 3.70
N SER A 50 -16.37 18.91 3.03
CA SER A 50 -17.79 18.55 3.11
C SER A 50 -18.05 17.11 2.65
N ILE A 51 -19.12 16.48 3.14
CA ILE A 51 -19.49 15.09 2.80
C ILE A 51 -19.65 14.92 1.28
N THR A 52 -20.23 15.90 0.59
CA THR A 52 -20.41 15.87 -0.87
C THR A 52 -19.06 15.84 -1.59
N ARG A 53 -18.14 16.75 -1.23
CA ARG A 53 -16.78 16.81 -1.81
C ARG A 53 -16.01 15.52 -1.49
N GLY A 54 -16.06 15.07 -0.24
CA GLY A 54 -15.44 13.84 0.23
C GLY A 54 -15.93 12.60 -0.52
N THR A 55 -17.23 12.50 -0.76
CA THR A 55 -17.83 11.38 -1.52
C THR A 55 -17.31 11.37 -2.97
N ILE A 56 -17.22 12.52 -3.63
CA ILE A 56 -16.64 12.64 -4.98
C ILE A 56 -15.18 12.15 -4.97
N ILE A 57 -14.39 12.61 -4.00
CA ILE A 57 -12.98 12.23 -3.84
C ILE A 57 -12.83 10.72 -3.59
N PHE A 58 -13.70 10.11 -2.78
CA PHE A 58 -13.71 8.67 -2.53
C PHE A 58 -13.93 7.86 -3.81
N PHE A 59 -14.95 8.22 -4.60
CA PHE A 59 -15.20 7.53 -5.87
C PHE A 59 -14.08 7.78 -6.89
N CYS A 60 -13.47 8.97 -6.88
CA CYS A 60 -12.26 9.24 -7.68
C CYS A 60 -11.10 8.33 -7.26
N GLY A 61 -10.89 8.13 -5.96
CA GLY A 61 -9.90 7.19 -5.43
C GLY A 61 -10.19 5.75 -5.86
N LEU A 62 -11.44 5.30 -5.74
CA LEU A 62 -11.83 3.94 -6.12
C LEU A 62 -11.56 3.67 -7.61
N LEU A 63 -11.93 4.63 -8.46
CA LEU A 63 -11.65 4.58 -9.90
C LEU A 63 -10.14 4.61 -10.16
N PHE A 64 -9.41 5.52 -9.53
CA PHE A 64 -7.96 5.68 -9.67
C PHE A 64 -7.20 4.38 -9.41
N PHE A 65 -7.34 3.81 -8.21
CA PHE A 65 -6.57 2.64 -7.80
C PHE A 65 -6.92 1.40 -8.63
N THR A 66 -8.21 1.22 -8.95
CA THR A 66 -8.68 0.11 -9.80
C THR A 66 -8.14 0.24 -11.22
N CYS A 67 -8.21 1.42 -11.82
CA CYS A 67 -7.69 1.65 -13.17
C CYS A 67 -6.16 1.54 -13.23
N LEU A 68 -5.45 2.06 -12.22
CA LEU A 68 -3.99 1.92 -12.13
C LEU A 68 -3.57 0.45 -12.07
N TYR A 69 -4.23 -0.36 -11.25
CA TYR A 69 -4.00 -1.80 -11.18
C TYR A 69 -4.20 -2.51 -12.53
N GLN A 70 -5.32 -2.23 -13.19
CA GLN A 70 -5.64 -2.83 -14.49
C GLN A 70 -4.68 -2.36 -15.59
N ALA A 71 -4.25 -1.09 -15.55
CA ALA A 71 -3.24 -0.57 -16.46
C ALA A 71 -1.90 -1.30 -16.26
N LEU A 72 -1.43 -1.45 -15.02
CA LEU A 72 -0.19 -2.17 -14.70
C LEU A 72 -0.24 -3.63 -15.14
N ASN A 73 -1.34 -4.33 -14.85
CA ASN A 73 -1.56 -5.69 -15.33
C ASN A 73 -1.53 -5.78 -16.86
N SER A 74 -2.20 -4.85 -17.54
CA SER A 74 -2.22 -4.78 -19.00
C SER A 74 -0.82 -4.53 -19.57
N ILE A 75 -0.01 -3.69 -18.92
CA ILE A 75 1.39 -3.45 -19.29
C ILE A 75 2.19 -4.74 -19.25
N PHE A 76 2.12 -5.48 -18.15
CA PHE A 76 2.84 -6.75 -18.03
C PHE A 76 2.34 -7.83 -19.01
N LEU A 77 1.02 -8.00 -19.12
CA LEU A 77 0.43 -9.13 -19.85
C LEU A 77 0.28 -8.91 -21.36
N HIS A 78 0.14 -7.66 -21.81
CA HIS A 78 -0.23 -7.37 -23.20
C HIS A 78 0.85 -6.65 -24.00
N THR A 79 1.86 -6.03 -23.36
CA THR A 79 2.95 -5.39 -24.11
C THR A 79 4.11 -6.33 -24.37
N ASN A 80 4.85 -6.08 -25.46
CA ASN A 80 6.08 -6.81 -25.78
C ASN A 80 7.11 -6.70 -24.66
N LYS A 81 7.32 -5.50 -24.11
CA LYS A 81 8.25 -5.27 -22.99
C LYS A 81 7.84 -6.06 -21.74
N GLY A 82 6.55 -6.03 -21.39
CA GLY A 82 5.99 -6.79 -20.27
C GLY A 82 6.21 -8.29 -20.41
N LYS A 83 5.92 -8.85 -21.58
CA LYS A 83 6.14 -10.28 -21.88
C LYS A 83 7.61 -10.68 -21.80
N VAL A 84 8.53 -9.81 -22.26
CA VAL A 84 9.97 -10.03 -22.10
C VAL A 84 10.33 -10.10 -20.63
N ILE A 85 9.86 -9.16 -19.80
CA ILE A 85 10.11 -9.17 -18.35
C ILE A 85 9.58 -10.45 -17.70
N ILE A 86 8.33 -10.84 -18.01
CA ILE A 86 7.73 -12.09 -17.51
C ILE A 86 8.61 -13.30 -17.86
N LYS A 87 9.10 -13.38 -19.10
CA LYS A 87 9.94 -14.48 -19.56
C LYS A 87 11.32 -14.50 -18.88
N VAL A 88 11.95 -13.34 -18.74
CA VAL A 88 13.28 -13.20 -18.12
C VAL A 88 13.26 -13.61 -16.65
N TYR A 89 12.27 -13.13 -15.89
CA TYR A 89 12.15 -13.41 -14.46
C TYR A 89 11.27 -14.61 -14.13
N LYS A 90 10.75 -15.31 -15.15
CA LYS A 90 9.87 -16.49 -15.04
C LYS A 90 8.64 -16.25 -14.14
N PHE A 91 8.00 -15.09 -14.27
CA PHE A 91 6.84 -14.75 -13.47
C PHE A 91 5.61 -15.57 -13.85
N SER A 92 4.88 -16.08 -12.85
CA SER A 92 3.53 -16.60 -13.05
C SER A 92 2.51 -15.46 -13.18
N ILE A 93 1.30 -15.76 -13.66
CA ILE A 93 0.19 -14.78 -13.68
C ILE A 93 -0.08 -14.24 -12.27
N SER A 94 -0.02 -15.10 -11.25
CA SER A 94 -0.18 -14.69 -9.85
C SER A 94 0.93 -13.76 -9.36
N ASP A 95 2.15 -13.89 -9.90
CA ASP A 95 3.25 -12.98 -9.59
C ASP A 95 3.03 -11.62 -10.24
N VAL A 96 2.52 -11.56 -11.47
CA VAL A 96 2.17 -10.31 -12.14
C VAL A 96 1.12 -9.53 -11.34
N TYR A 97 0.04 -10.19 -10.92
CA TYR A 97 -0.99 -9.55 -10.09
C TYR A 97 -0.43 -9.05 -8.77
N ASP A 98 0.42 -9.83 -8.10
CA ASP A 98 1.02 -9.43 -6.82
C ASP A 98 2.03 -8.29 -6.98
N ILE A 99 2.75 -8.22 -8.10
CA ILE A 99 3.66 -7.11 -8.44
C ILE A 99 2.86 -5.84 -8.71
N SER A 100 1.81 -5.91 -9.54
CA SER A 100 0.94 -4.77 -9.82
C SER A 100 0.26 -4.24 -8.56
N ASN A 101 -0.25 -5.12 -7.69
CA ASN A 101 -0.80 -4.74 -6.39
C ASN A 101 0.24 -3.95 -5.57
N LYS A 102 1.47 -4.47 -5.41
CA LYS A 102 2.55 -3.80 -4.68
C LYS A 102 2.96 -2.44 -5.26
N GLN A 103 2.87 -2.27 -6.57
CA GLN A 103 3.12 -0.99 -7.23
C GLN A 103 2.03 0.02 -6.89
N VAL A 104 0.75 -0.39 -6.90
CA VAL A 104 -0.36 0.48 -6.47
C VAL A 104 -0.21 0.86 -5.00
N SER A 105 0.16 -0.08 -4.12
CA SER A 105 0.46 0.21 -2.71
C SER A 105 1.59 1.23 -2.55
N ALA A 106 2.64 1.15 -3.37
CA ALA A 106 3.74 2.13 -3.32
C ALA A 106 3.28 3.54 -3.75
N VAL A 107 2.39 3.63 -4.74
CA VAL A 107 1.78 4.91 -5.15
C VAL A 107 0.87 5.47 -4.05
N GLN A 108 0.05 4.63 -3.43
CA GLN A 108 -0.77 5.04 -2.29
C GLN A 108 0.11 5.56 -1.14
N ALA A 109 1.18 4.85 -0.81
CA ALA A 109 2.10 5.23 0.24
C ALA A 109 2.78 6.58 -0.04
N LEU A 110 3.10 6.88 -1.31
CA LEU A 110 3.62 8.18 -1.70
C LEU A 110 2.62 9.29 -1.40
N PHE A 111 1.35 9.14 -1.83
CA PHE A 111 0.31 10.13 -1.52
C PHE A 111 0.08 10.28 -0.02
N CYS A 112 0.08 9.17 0.72
CA CYS A 112 -0.02 9.16 2.18
C CYS A 112 1.11 9.99 2.81
N CYS A 113 2.36 9.76 2.38
CA CYS A 113 3.52 10.47 2.89
C CYS A 113 3.47 11.95 2.54
N LEU A 114 3.05 12.33 1.33
CA LEU A 114 2.91 13.73 0.94
C LEU A 114 1.88 14.45 1.81
N THR A 115 0.73 13.81 2.06
CA THR A 115 -0.27 14.31 3.03
C THR A 115 0.35 14.46 4.42
N GLY A 116 1.03 13.43 4.91
CA GLY A 116 1.66 13.43 6.23
C GLY A 116 2.70 14.53 6.40
N ILE A 117 3.60 14.71 5.44
CA ILE A 117 4.60 15.78 5.42
C ILE A 117 3.91 17.15 5.42
N THR A 118 2.88 17.32 4.59
CA THR A 118 2.15 18.59 4.48
C THR A 118 1.46 18.95 5.80
N SER A 119 0.72 18.01 6.39
CA SER A 119 0.06 18.20 7.69
C SER A 119 1.06 18.47 8.82
N VAL A 120 2.17 17.73 8.88
CA VAL A 120 3.21 17.96 9.90
C VAL A 120 3.87 19.33 9.72
N ALA A 121 4.27 19.67 8.49
CA ALA A 121 4.96 20.93 8.21
C ALA A 121 4.07 22.15 8.48
N TYR A 122 2.75 22.02 8.26
CA TYR A 122 1.79 23.07 8.51
C TYR A 122 1.37 23.15 9.98
N SER A 123 0.82 22.07 10.53
CA SER A 123 0.15 22.08 11.83
C SER A 123 1.13 22.09 13.00
N CYS A 124 2.21 21.29 12.94
CA CYS A 124 3.10 21.12 14.10
C CYS A 124 3.87 22.39 14.50
N LYS A 125 4.08 23.31 13.56
CA LYS A 125 4.76 24.60 13.83
C LYS A 125 3.85 25.65 14.46
N ARG A 126 2.52 25.47 14.37
CA ARG A 126 1.52 26.44 14.80
C ARG A 126 0.93 26.01 16.14
N ASP A 127 0.18 24.92 16.13
CA ASP A 127 -0.40 24.31 17.32
C ASP A 127 -0.59 22.81 17.04
N VAL A 128 0.14 21.97 17.76
CA VAL A 128 0.13 20.52 17.58
C VAL A 128 -1.23 19.89 17.94
N LEU A 129 -2.02 20.55 18.79
CA LEU A 129 -3.31 20.06 19.27
C LEU A 129 -4.47 20.55 18.41
N ARG A 130 -4.42 21.79 17.91
CA ARG A 130 -5.61 22.46 17.36
C ARG A 130 -5.61 22.71 15.86
N VAL A 131 -4.45 22.88 15.24
CA VAL A 131 -4.40 23.29 13.83
C VAL A 131 -4.69 22.11 12.92
N SER A 132 -5.64 22.31 12.00
CA SER A 132 -6.05 21.35 10.98
C SER A 132 -5.46 21.70 9.62
N HIS A 133 -5.48 20.75 8.68
CA HIS A 133 -5.26 21.05 7.27
C HIS A 133 -6.18 20.21 6.39
N TYR A 134 -6.93 20.82 5.45
CA TYR A 134 -7.94 20.13 4.62
C TYR A 134 -7.39 18.88 3.92
N ILE A 135 -6.11 18.90 3.52
CA ILE A 135 -5.42 17.78 2.87
C ILE A 135 -5.51 16.47 3.67
N SER A 136 -5.54 16.55 5.01
CA SER A 136 -5.70 15.39 5.87
C SER A 136 -7.05 14.72 5.63
N GLU A 137 -8.13 15.49 5.58
CA GLU A 137 -9.48 14.97 5.34
C GLU A 137 -9.68 14.57 3.88
N ALA A 138 -9.21 15.38 2.94
CA ALA A 138 -9.28 15.09 1.51
C ALA A 138 -8.59 13.76 1.19
N TYR A 139 -7.39 13.55 1.73
CA TYR A 139 -6.69 12.29 1.57
C TYR A 139 -7.32 11.15 2.38
N ALA A 140 -7.95 11.39 3.53
CA ALA A 140 -8.69 10.33 4.23
C ALA A 140 -9.79 9.76 3.34
N TRP A 141 -10.57 10.61 2.66
CA TRP A 141 -11.59 10.18 1.69
C TRP A 141 -10.97 9.43 0.49
N PHE A 142 -9.92 9.98 -0.11
CA PHE A 142 -9.25 9.35 -1.26
C PHE A 142 -8.59 8.01 -0.89
N GLY A 143 -7.87 8.00 0.22
CA GLY A 143 -7.12 6.86 0.76
C GLY A 143 -8.01 5.77 1.33
N ALA A 144 -9.18 6.09 1.88
CA ALA A 144 -10.17 5.08 2.28
C ALA A 144 -10.53 4.16 1.09
N ALA A 145 -10.68 4.74 -0.11
CA ALA A 145 -10.99 3.98 -1.31
C ALA A 145 -9.88 2.98 -1.69
N TYR A 146 -8.61 3.29 -1.41
CA TYR A 146 -7.51 2.35 -1.59
C TYR A 146 -7.71 1.09 -0.76
N PHE A 147 -8.06 1.21 0.53
CA PHE A 147 -8.20 0.05 1.40
C PHE A 147 -9.28 -0.93 0.89
N PHE A 148 -10.38 -0.42 0.33
CA PHE A 148 -11.41 -1.26 -0.29
C PHE A 148 -10.93 -1.91 -1.59
N TYR A 149 -10.27 -1.15 -2.46
CA TYR A 149 -9.65 -1.68 -3.68
C TYR A 149 -8.61 -2.76 -3.35
N ASP A 150 -7.81 -2.58 -2.29
CA ASP A 150 -6.70 -3.47 -1.96
C ASP A 150 -7.20 -4.83 -1.47
N ILE A 151 -8.32 -4.85 -0.71
CA ILE A 151 -9.00 -6.11 -0.35
C ILE A 151 -9.41 -6.90 -1.59
N TRP A 152 -9.93 -6.22 -2.62
CA TRP A 152 -10.33 -6.84 -3.88
C TRP A 152 -9.11 -7.33 -4.68
N SER A 153 -8.08 -6.52 -4.85
CA SER A 153 -6.91 -6.91 -5.65
C SER A 153 -6.08 -8.01 -4.96
N MET A 154 -5.97 -8.01 -3.62
CA MET A 154 -5.39 -9.13 -2.86
C MET A 154 -6.20 -10.43 -3.01
N TYR A 155 -7.53 -10.34 -3.12
CA TYR A 155 -8.36 -11.51 -3.43
C TYR A 155 -8.05 -12.07 -4.83
N GLU A 156 -7.90 -11.22 -5.85
CA GLU A 156 -7.49 -11.65 -7.20
C GLU A 156 -6.13 -12.37 -7.18
N VAL A 157 -5.15 -11.82 -6.47
CA VAL A 157 -3.84 -12.47 -6.26
C VAL A 157 -3.98 -13.82 -5.58
N TYR A 158 -4.80 -13.91 -4.53
CA TYR A 158 -5.04 -15.16 -3.80
C TYR A 158 -5.67 -16.23 -4.71
N VAL A 159 -6.66 -15.86 -5.50
CA VAL A 159 -7.33 -16.78 -6.43
C VAL A 159 -6.36 -17.26 -7.51
N ALA A 160 -5.61 -16.36 -8.13
CA ALA A 160 -4.62 -16.70 -9.14
C ALA A 160 -3.54 -17.65 -8.57
N LYS A 161 -3.08 -17.40 -7.35
CA LYS A 161 -2.04 -18.21 -6.69
C LYS A 161 -2.54 -19.61 -6.30
N LYS A 162 -3.71 -19.70 -5.68
CA LYS A 162 -4.22 -20.96 -5.11
C LYS A 162 -4.95 -21.84 -6.13
N PHE A 163 -5.65 -21.22 -7.06
CA PHE A 163 -6.52 -21.93 -8.01
C PHE A 163 -6.04 -21.81 -9.47
N GLY A 164 -5.13 -20.89 -9.79
CA GLY A 164 -4.58 -20.73 -11.14
C GLY A 164 -3.44 -21.70 -11.51
N ASN A 165 -2.66 -22.17 -10.52
CA ASN A 165 -1.52 -23.08 -10.74
C ASN A 165 -1.86 -24.59 -10.71
N GLN A 166 -3.12 -24.98 -10.51
CA GLN A 166 -3.55 -26.39 -10.47
C GLN A 166 -3.91 -26.96 -11.86
N MET A 167 -3.09 -26.74 -12.89
CA MET A 167 -3.28 -27.41 -14.20
C MET A 167 -2.81 -28.87 -14.23
N ASN A 168 -2.09 -29.36 -13.22
CA ASN A 168 -1.44 -30.69 -13.27
C ASN A 168 -1.93 -31.70 -12.21
N GLY A 169 -3.09 -31.50 -11.55
CA GLY A 169 -3.48 -32.48 -10.51
C GLY A 169 -4.94 -32.67 -10.16
N ASP A 170 -5.84 -31.70 -10.40
CA ASP A 170 -7.26 -31.92 -10.02
C ASP A 170 -8.22 -30.89 -10.67
N PHE A 171 -8.22 -30.83 -12.00
CA PHE A 171 -8.96 -29.84 -12.81
C PHE A 171 -10.49 -29.80 -12.52
N ASN A 172 -11.07 -30.91 -12.03
CA ASN A 172 -12.51 -31.02 -11.74
C ASN A 172 -12.91 -30.39 -10.40
N ARG A 173 -12.02 -30.31 -9.40
CA ARG A 173 -12.38 -29.76 -8.08
C ARG A 173 -12.38 -28.23 -8.06
N THR A 174 -11.50 -27.60 -8.84
CA THR A 174 -11.30 -26.14 -8.92
C THR A 174 -12.40 -25.40 -9.69
N LYS A 175 -12.99 -26.06 -10.70
CA LYS A 175 -14.13 -25.51 -11.46
C LYS A 175 -15.46 -25.56 -10.67
N THR A 176 -15.53 -26.44 -9.67
CA THR A 176 -16.76 -26.76 -8.92
C THR A 176 -16.95 -25.88 -7.67
N LEU A 177 -15.90 -25.21 -7.19
CA LEU A 177 -16.01 -24.29 -6.04
C LEU A 177 -16.70 -22.98 -6.45
N SER A 178 -17.83 -22.69 -5.78
CA SER A 178 -18.55 -21.42 -5.94
C SER A 178 -17.66 -20.22 -5.59
N THR A 179 -17.91 -19.07 -6.23
CA THR A 179 -17.23 -17.80 -5.94
C THR A 179 -17.27 -17.46 -4.46
N PHE A 180 -18.40 -17.71 -3.80
CA PHE A 180 -18.57 -17.53 -2.36
C PHE A 180 -17.60 -18.39 -1.55
N SER A 181 -17.40 -19.66 -1.93
CA SER A 181 -16.45 -20.56 -1.24
C SER A 181 -15.01 -20.09 -1.38
N LYS A 182 -14.62 -19.58 -2.55
CA LYS A 182 -13.29 -18.99 -2.79
C LYS A 182 -13.07 -17.77 -1.92
N TRP A 183 -14.06 -16.88 -1.85
CA TRP A 183 -14.02 -15.68 -1.04
C TRP A 183 -13.95 -15.98 0.48
N MET A 184 -14.77 -16.91 0.96
CA MET A 184 -14.71 -17.35 2.37
C MET A 184 -13.36 -17.99 2.69
N SER A 185 -12.78 -18.75 1.75
CA SER A 185 -11.42 -19.28 1.89
C SER A 185 -10.38 -18.17 1.98
N TYR A 186 -10.49 -17.13 1.15
CA TYR A 186 -9.61 -15.97 1.19
C TYR A 186 -9.65 -15.26 2.55
N LEU A 187 -10.86 -14.93 3.03
CA LEU A 187 -11.03 -14.26 4.32
C LEU A 187 -10.44 -15.05 5.48
N LYS A 188 -10.68 -16.37 5.52
CA LYS A 188 -10.14 -17.22 6.60
C LYS A 188 -8.61 -17.29 6.58
N ASN A 189 -8.01 -17.41 5.39
CA ASN A 189 -6.54 -17.55 5.28
C ASN A 189 -5.80 -16.21 5.43
N ASN A 190 -6.46 -15.08 5.21
CA ASN A 190 -5.85 -13.74 5.22
C ASN A 190 -6.55 -12.80 6.23
N PHE A 191 -7.15 -13.34 7.28
CA PHE A 191 -7.98 -12.59 8.23
C PHE A 191 -7.26 -11.38 8.83
N VAL A 192 -6.00 -11.53 9.23
CA VAL A 192 -5.22 -10.46 9.87
C VAL A 192 -5.03 -9.26 8.93
N ILE A 193 -4.64 -9.52 7.67
CA ILE A 193 -4.37 -8.44 6.72
C ILE A 193 -5.68 -7.80 6.24
N VAL A 194 -6.73 -8.58 6.00
CA VAL A 194 -8.05 -8.04 5.63
C VAL A 194 -8.65 -7.23 6.77
N GLY A 195 -8.59 -7.74 8.00
CA GLY A 195 -9.05 -7.04 9.20
C GLY A 195 -8.31 -5.71 9.40
N HIS A 196 -6.99 -5.69 9.18
CA HIS A 196 -6.19 -4.46 9.20
C HIS A 196 -6.68 -3.43 8.17
N HIS A 197 -6.95 -3.84 6.93
CA HIS A 197 -7.43 -2.93 5.88
C HIS A 197 -8.84 -2.39 6.17
N ILE A 198 -9.74 -3.24 6.69
CA ILE A 198 -11.08 -2.81 7.10
C ILE A 198 -10.99 -1.84 8.29
N PHE A 199 -10.15 -2.15 9.28
CA PHE A 199 -9.99 -1.30 10.45
C PHE A 199 -9.45 0.08 10.05
N ILE A 200 -8.36 0.16 9.29
CA ILE A 200 -7.81 1.47 8.88
C ILE A 200 -8.75 2.18 7.91
N GLY A 201 -9.27 1.47 6.91
CA GLY A 201 -10.15 2.03 5.89
C GLY A 201 -11.49 2.53 6.41
N CYS A 202 -12.05 1.93 7.47
CA CYS A 202 -13.32 2.35 8.06
C CYS A 202 -13.12 3.17 9.34
N PHE A 203 -12.45 2.61 10.34
CA PHE A 203 -12.29 3.27 11.65
C PHE A 203 -11.29 4.42 11.57
N GLY A 204 -10.14 4.24 10.90
CA GLY A 204 -9.18 5.34 10.68
C GLY A 204 -9.81 6.50 9.92
N PHE A 205 -10.56 6.20 8.86
CA PHE A 205 -11.34 7.17 8.11
C PHE A 205 -12.36 7.93 8.99
N LEU A 206 -13.18 7.20 9.76
CA LEU A 206 -14.17 7.80 10.67
C LEU A 206 -13.53 8.69 11.73
N VAL A 207 -12.35 8.29 12.23
CA VAL A 207 -11.60 9.10 13.19
C VAL A 207 -11.19 10.43 12.57
N ILE A 208 -10.56 10.41 11.40
CA ILE A 208 -10.03 11.63 10.76
C ILE A 208 -11.16 12.58 10.33
N THR A 209 -12.25 12.04 9.78
CA THR A 209 -13.33 12.85 9.19
C THR A 209 -14.42 13.27 10.17
N TYR A 210 -14.57 12.58 11.31
CA TYR A 210 -15.67 12.86 12.24
C TYR A 210 -15.24 12.90 13.70
N LEU A 211 -14.67 11.82 14.25
CA LEU A 211 -14.46 11.70 15.70
C LEU A 211 -13.39 12.65 16.24
N ARG A 212 -12.46 13.07 15.39
CA ARG A 212 -11.39 14.01 15.69
C ARG A 212 -11.90 15.44 15.92
N GLY A 213 -13.05 15.80 15.35
CA GLY A 213 -13.61 17.15 15.47
C GLY A 213 -12.69 18.26 14.93
N GLY A 214 -11.87 17.95 13.92
CA GLY A 214 -11.00 18.95 13.27
C GLY A 214 -9.70 19.30 14.00
N LEU A 215 -9.26 18.51 14.98
CA LEU A 215 -8.10 18.81 15.83
C LEU A 215 -6.94 17.84 15.62
N GLY A 216 -5.70 18.30 15.80
CA GLY A 216 -4.54 17.41 15.94
C GLY A 216 -3.93 16.87 14.65
N ASP A 217 -4.03 17.59 13.53
CA ASP A 217 -3.49 17.16 12.22
C ASP A 217 -1.97 16.98 12.22
N CYS A 218 -1.27 17.61 13.17
CA CYS A 218 0.13 17.30 13.43
C CYS A 218 0.32 15.80 13.73
N PHE A 219 -0.48 15.23 14.64
CA PHE A 219 -0.38 13.82 15.03
C PHE A 219 -0.88 12.88 13.93
N PHE A 220 -2.00 13.21 13.28
CA PHE A 220 -2.48 12.42 12.14
C PHE A 220 -1.51 12.46 10.95
N GLY A 221 -0.77 13.55 10.77
CA GLY A 221 0.33 13.64 9.82
C GLY A 221 1.41 12.58 10.08
N PHE A 222 1.79 12.37 11.34
CA PHE A 222 2.70 11.27 11.72
C PHE A 222 2.09 9.88 11.48
N VAL A 223 0.79 9.70 11.68
CA VAL A 223 0.10 8.43 11.36
C VAL A 223 0.17 8.16 9.85
N TYR A 224 0.00 9.16 8.99
CA TYR A 224 0.17 9.00 7.55
C TYR A 224 1.60 8.63 7.16
N LEU A 225 2.60 9.21 7.82
CA LEU A 225 4.02 8.89 7.60
C LEU A 225 4.38 7.44 7.92
N MET A 226 3.53 6.67 8.61
CA MET A 226 3.73 5.23 8.80
C MET A 226 3.86 4.49 7.46
N GLU A 227 3.19 4.97 6.40
CA GLU A 227 3.26 4.37 5.07
C GLU A 227 4.60 4.58 4.35
N ALA A 228 5.52 5.40 4.88
CA ALA A 228 6.84 5.64 4.27
C ALA A 228 7.67 4.36 4.08
N SER A 229 7.46 3.33 4.90
CA SER A 229 8.15 2.05 4.76
C SER A 229 7.60 1.17 3.62
N THR A 230 6.35 1.40 3.19
CA THR A 230 5.61 0.52 2.26
C THR A 230 6.29 0.37 0.90
N PRO A 231 6.86 1.42 0.26
CA PRO A 231 7.63 1.26 -0.98
C PRO A 231 8.79 0.26 -0.84
N PHE A 232 9.53 0.30 0.27
CA PHE A 232 10.65 -0.60 0.51
C PHE A 232 10.20 -2.05 0.76
N VAL A 233 9.08 -2.24 1.47
CA VAL A 233 8.45 -3.55 1.65
C VAL A 233 8.00 -4.13 0.30
N SER A 234 7.35 -3.32 -0.53
CA SER A 234 6.90 -3.68 -1.87
C SER A 234 8.08 -4.06 -2.78
N ILE A 235 9.12 -3.24 -2.86
CA ILE A 235 10.32 -3.51 -3.65
C ILE A 235 10.97 -4.82 -3.19
N ARG A 236 11.10 -5.06 -1.88
CA ARG A 236 11.68 -6.31 -1.36
C ARG A 236 10.87 -7.53 -1.81
N GLY A 237 9.54 -7.43 -1.79
CA GLY A 237 8.64 -8.47 -2.28
C GLY A 237 8.82 -8.75 -3.79
N ILE A 238 8.92 -7.70 -4.61
CA ILE A 238 9.13 -7.79 -6.06
C ILE A 238 10.49 -8.44 -6.36
N LEU A 239 11.57 -7.95 -5.74
CA LEU A 239 12.92 -8.49 -5.91
C LEU A 239 13.00 -9.97 -5.47
N SER A 240 12.29 -10.34 -4.39
CA SER A 240 12.19 -11.72 -3.94
C SER A 240 11.56 -12.62 -5.00
N LYS A 241 10.50 -12.18 -5.68
CA LYS A 241 9.86 -12.93 -6.77
C LYS A 241 10.72 -13.01 -8.01
N ALA A 242 11.47 -11.96 -8.30
CA ALA A 242 12.42 -11.91 -9.41
C ALA A 242 13.64 -12.84 -9.21
N GLY A 243 13.72 -13.58 -8.10
CA GLY A 243 14.87 -14.44 -7.79
C GLY A 243 16.12 -13.65 -7.39
N LEU A 244 16.00 -12.36 -7.06
CA LEU A 244 17.14 -11.46 -6.84
C LEU A 244 17.59 -11.38 -5.37
N LYS A 245 17.26 -12.39 -4.55
CA LYS A 245 17.58 -12.39 -3.11
C LYS A 245 19.09 -12.31 -2.80
N ASN A 246 19.92 -12.77 -3.72
CA ASN A 246 21.38 -12.80 -3.56
C ASN A 246 22.07 -11.50 -4.06
N THR A 247 21.30 -10.50 -4.50
CA THR A 247 21.85 -9.25 -5.03
C THR A 247 22.07 -8.21 -3.93
N GLY A 248 23.08 -7.35 -4.11
CA GLY A 248 23.31 -6.21 -3.21
C GLY A 248 22.10 -5.26 -3.13
N VAL A 249 21.34 -5.11 -4.22
CA VAL A 249 20.10 -4.32 -4.25
C VAL A 249 19.05 -4.87 -3.29
N TYR A 250 18.88 -6.20 -3.22
CA TYR A 250 17.96 -6.83 -2.27
C TYR A 250 18.37 -6.58 -0.82
N VAL A 251 19.67 -6.65 -0.52
CA VAL A 251 20.22 -6.39 0.81
C VAL A 251 20.06 -4.92 1.19
N LEU A 252 20.50 -3.99 0.33
CA LEU A 252 20.38 -2.55 0.55
C LEU A 252 18.93 -2.12 0.79
N ASN A 253 18.01 -2.55 -0.07
CA ASN A 253 16.58 -2.27 0.12
C ASN A 253 16.06 -2.89 1.44
N GLY A 254 16.56 -4.05 1.84
CA GLY A 254 16.22 -4.66 3.13
C GLY A 254 16.66 -3.83 4.33
N LEU A 255 17.87 -3.25 4.28
CA LEU A 255 18.37 -2.35 5.32
C LEU A 255 17.56 -1.04 5.35
N MET A 256 17.30 -0.43 4.20
CA MET A 256 16.42 0.76 4.10
C MET A 256 15.02 0.47 4.65
N MET A 257 14.44 -0.68 4.30
CA MET A 257 13.14 -1.13 4.82
C MET A 257 13.15 -1.20 6.34
N LEU A 258 14.17 -1.81 6.96
CA LEU A 258 14.29 -1.90 8.42
C LEU A 258 14.39 -0.52 9.07
N SER A 259 15.27 0.35 8.56
CA SER A 259 15.48 1.68 9.12
C SER A 259 14.21 2.53 9.04
N VAL A 260 13.57 2.61 7.87
CA VAL A 260 12.36 3.42 7.69
C VAL A 260 11.19 2.84 8.48
N PHE A 261 11.03 1.52 8.52
CA PHE A 261 9.97 0.88 9.30
C PHE A 261 10.12 1.19 10.80
N PHE A 262 11.34 1.08 11.35
CA PHE A 262 11.59 1.44 12.73
C PHE A 262 11.25 2.92 13.01
N LEU A 263 11.79 3.83 12.21
CA LEU A 263 11.61 5.27 12.42
C LEU A 263 10.14 5.70 12.31
N CYS A 264 9.45 5.29 11.24
CA CYS A 264 8.12 5.78 10.92
C CYS A 264 6.99 5.02 11.63
N ARG A 265 7.20 3.75 12.02
CA ARG A 265 6.13 2.91 12.60
C ARG A 265 6.33 2.54 14.07
N ILE A 266 7.55 2.64 14.61
CA ILE A 266 7.85 2.29 16.01
C ILE A 266 8.30 3.51 16.79
N ALA A 267 9.41 4.14 16.39
CA ALA A 267 9.98 5.30 17.10
C ALA A 267 9.11 6.55 17.02
N MET A 268 8.25 6.63 16.00
CA MET A 268 7.26 7.70 15.84
C MET A 268 6.31 7.81 17.04
N PHE A 269 5.83 6.70 17.62
CA PHE A 269 4.84 6.77 18.71
C PHE A 269 5.40 7.46 19.98
N PRO A 270 6.58 7.07 20.50
CA PRO A 270 7.22 7.82 21.58
C PRO A 270 7.45 9.31 21.25
N LEU A 271 7.87 9.62 20.02
CA LEU A 271 8.06 11.01 19.59
C LEU A 271 6.76 11.81 19.65
N VAL A 272 5.66 11.27 19.13
CA VAL A 272 4.34 11.90 19.15
C VAL A 272 3.83 12.11 20.58
N ILE A 273 4.02 11.14 21.46
CA ILE A 273 3.64 11.26 22.88
C ILE A 273 4.47 12.34 23.58
N TYR A 274 5.75 12.44 23.27
CA TYR A 274 6.62 13.49 23.78
C TYR A 274 6.17 14.89 23.31
N LEU A 275 5.83 15.04 22.03
CA LEU A 275 5.29 16.30 21.49
C LEU A 275 3.97 16.69 22.17
N TYR A 276 3.08 15.71 22.39
CA TYR A 276 1.85 15.92 23.15
C TYR A 276 2.14 16.35 24.60
N GLY A 277 3.05 15.67 25.30
CA GLY A 277 3.44 15.99 26.67
C GLY A 277 3.93 17.42 26.81
N ASN A 278 4.81 17.86 25.90
CA ASN A 278 5.27 19.25 25.86
C ASN A 278 4.13 20.25 25.63
N ALA A 279 3.17 19.92 24.76
CA ALA A 279 2.04 20.79 24.46
C ALA A 279 1.06 20.95 25.64
N VAL A 280 0.97 19.94 26.52
CA VAL A 280 0.11 19.98 27.71
C VAL A 280 0.88 20.22 29.01
N GLY A 281 2.18 20.52 28.93
CA GLY A 281 3.04 20.80 30.08
C GLY A 281 3.24 19.61 31.03
N LYS A 282 3.27 18.38 30.50
CA LYS A 282 3.46 17.15 31.28
C LYS A 282 4.75 16.43 30.89
N ASP A 283 5.37 15.76 31.85
CA ASP A 283 6.43 14.80 31.56
C ASP A 283 5.88 13.61 30.74
N PHE A 284 6.79 12.84 30.13
CA PHE A 284 6.43 11.76 29.23
C PHE A 284 5.48 10.72 29.86
N VAL A 285 5.73 10.31 31.10
CA VAL A 285 4.93 9.26 31.76
C VAL A 285 3.55 9.80 32.10
N SER A 286 3.47 11.00 32.67
CA SER A 286 2.21 11.67 32.95
C SER A 286 1.39 11.96 31.69
N ALA A 287 2.06 12.23 30.56
CA ALA A 287 1.43 12.43 29.27
C ALA A 287 0.77 11.14 28.76
N VAL A 288 1.43 9.98 28.88
CA VAL A 288 0.83 8.68 28.53
C VAL A 288 -0.45 8.43 29.33
N TYR A 289 -0.40 8.62 30.65
CA TYR A 289 -1.55 8.37 31.51
C TYR A 289 -2.71 9.36 31.31
N SER A 290 -2.44 10.55 30.75
CA SER A 290 -3.48 11.53 30.46
C SER A 290 -4.19 11.35 29.13
N LEU A 291 -3.69 10.46 28.26
CA LEU A 291 -4.37 10.17 26.99
C LEU A 291 -5.72 9.48 27.24
N PRO A 292 -6.77 9.84 26.48
CA PRO A 292 -8.05 9.14 26.55
C PRO A 292 -7.87 7.64 26.28
N ARG A 293 -8.66 6.80 26.97
CA ARG A 293 -8.56 5.33 26.84
C ARG A 293 -8.70 4.85 25.40
N GLY A 294 -9.60 5.47 24.62
CA GLY A 294 -9.77 5.16 23.19
C GLY A 294 -8.52 5.44 22.36
N CYS A 295 -7.78 6.51 22.68
CA CYS A 295 -6.50 6.84 22.04
C CYS A 295 -5.44 5.78 22.38
N LEU A 296 -5.31 5.40 23.65
CA LEU A 296 -4.37 4.35 24.09
C LEU A 296 -4.66 3.00 23.42
N ILE A 297 -5.93 2.60 23.35
CA ILE A 297 -6.36 1.38 22.65
C ILE A 297 -6.00 1.47 21.16
N SER A 298 -6.25 2.62 20.51
CA SER A 298 -5.94 2.81 19.09
C SER A 298 -4.44 2.74 18.82
N ILE A 299 -3.62 3.39 19.66
CA ILE A 299 -2.16 3.31 19.60
C ILE A 299 -1.71 1.85 19.74
N ALA A 300 -2.25 1.10 20.71
CA ALA A 300 -1.90 -0.30 20.91
C ALA A 300 -2.26 -1.18 19.70
N ILE A 301 -3.47 -1.03 19.15
CA ILE A 301 -3.93 -1.74 17.95
C ILE A 301 -3.03 -1.43 16.75
N LEU A 302 -2.59 -0.17 16.61
CA LEU A 302 -1.71 0.24 15.52
C LEU A 302 -0.26 -0.22 15.72
N LEU A 303 0.28 -0.18 16.94
CA LEU A 303 1.70 -0.44 17.24
C LEU A 303 2.04 -1.93 17.38
N LEU A 304 1.20 -2.72 18.04
CA LEU A 304 1.52 -4.13 18.34
C LEU A 304 1.78 -4.98 17.08
N PRO A 305 0.97 -4.89 15.99
CA PRO A 305 1.28 -5.59 14.74
C PRO A 305 2.60 -5.13 14.11
N GLN A 306 2.95 -3.84 14.23
CA GLN A 306 4.20 -3.29 13.68
C GLN A 306 5.40 -3.83 14.44
N MET A 307 5.33 -3.91 15.77
CA MET A 307 6.37 -4.54 16.59
C MET A 307 6.58 -6.01 16.20
N TYR A 308 5.49 -6.76 16.00
CA TYR A 308 5.55 -8.14 15.54
C TYR A 308 6.21 -8.27 14.16
N TRP A 309 5.79 -7.45 13.18
CA TRP A 309 6.38 -7.47 11.84
C TRP A 309 7.84 -7.03 11.85
N PHE A 310 8.19 -6.03 12.65
CA PHE A 310 9.57 -5.58 12.79
C PHE A 310 10.46 -6.68 13.37
N TYR A 311 9.99 -7.40 14.39
CA TYR A 311 10.67 -8.59 14.89
C TYR A 311 10.90 -9.63 13.79
N LEU A 312 9.88 -9.93 12.96
CA LEU A 312 10.04 -10.86 11.83
C LEU A 312 11.04 -10.35 10.79
N MET A 313 11.05 -9.06 10.50
CA MET A 313 11.98 -8.44 9.54
C MET A 313 13.43 -8.49 10.05
N VAL A 314 13.65 -8.17 11.33
CA VAL A 314 14.98 -8.27 11.97
C VAL A 314 15.46 -9.72 11.95
N LYS A 315 14.61 -10.68 12.35
CA LYS A 315 14.93 -12.11 12.27
C LYS A 315 15.27 -12.54 10.84
N GLY A 316 14.54 -12.05 9.85
CA GLY A 316 14.80 -12.30 8.43
C GLY A 316 16.14 -11.71 7.97
N ALA A 317 16.50 -10.50 8.42
CA ALA A 317 17.77 -9.86 8.09
C ALA A 317 18.95 -10.57 8.74
N LEU A 318 18.85 -10.96 10.02
CA LEU A 318 19.89 -11.73 10.71
C LEU A 318 20.19 -13.05 10.00
N LYS A 319 19.16 -13.75 9.48
CA LYS A 319 19.36 -14.96 8.67
C LYS A 319 20.12 -14.73 7.37
N VAL A 320 19.91 -13.59 6.72
CA VAL A 320 20.61 -13.24 5.48
C VAL A 320 22.07 -12.85 5.78
N LEU A 321 22.31 -12.16 6.89
CA LEU A 321 23.66 -11.73 7.32
C LEU A 321 24.50 -12.87 7.90
N ALA A 322 23.88 -13.86 8.55
CA ALA A 322 24.57 -15.03 9.11
C ALA A 322 25.11 -15.99 8.03
N GLY A 323 24.81 -15.77 6.75
CA GLY A 323 25.25 -16.61 5.64
C GLY A 323 24.63 -18.02 5.64
N PRO A 324 24.92 -18.86 4.63
CA PRO A 324 24.64 -20.28 4.72
C PRO A 324 25.52 -20.85 5.84
N SER A 325 24.94 -21.60 6.79
CA SER A 325 25.73 -22.44 7.67
C SER A 325 26.57 -23.36 6.79
N ASN A 326 27.89 -23.13 6.74
CA ASN A 326 28.82 -24.16 6.30
C ASN A 326 28.71 -25.28 7.35
N ASN A 327 27.76 -26.18 7.15
CA ASN A 327 27.85 -27.52 7.70
C ASN A 327 28.97 -28.26 6.95
N ASN A 328 30.20 -27.81 7.16
CA ASN A 328 31.37 -28.65 7.06
C ASN A 328 31.43 -29.39 8.38
N ASN A 329 30.68 -30.49 8.51
CA ASN A 329 30.93 -31.46 9.57
C ASN A 329 30.91 -32.86 8.96
N THR A 330 32.14 -33.41 8.92
CA THR A 330 32.56 -34.83 8.90
C THR A 330 32.27 -35.64 7.65
#